data_AF-A0A067DGV9-F1
#
_entry.id   AF-A0A067DGV9-F1
#
_cell.length_a   1.000
_cell.length_b   1.000
_cell.length_c   1.000
_cell.angle_alpha   90.00
_cell.angle_beta   90.00
_cell.angle_gamma   90.00
#
_symmetry.space_group_name_H-M   'P 1'
#
loop_
_entity.id
_entity.type
_entity.pdbx_description
1 polymer ?
#
loop_
_entity_poly.entity_id
_entity_poly.type
_entity_poly.pdbx_seq_one_letter_code
_entity_poly.pdbx_strand_id
1 'polypeptide(L)' 'CLDELLKIVECKNRKNQNFPTFNDVEPTIVRKQTTTFGEAFAKHEEFFKDNIKKVQNWRQALKVVANISGWELRG' A
#
# COMPACT_ATOMS: atom_id res chain seq x y z
N CYS A 1 5.51 -2.82 -8.76
CA CYS A 1 5.08 -2.99 -7.35
C CYS A 1 3.79 -2.23 -6.99
N LEU A 2 3.70 -0.89 -7.03
CA LEU A 2 2.46 -0.18 -6.63
C LEU A 2 1.24 -0.47 -7.53
N ASP A 3 1.47 -0.67 -8.84
CA ASP A 3 0.39 -1.08 -9.76
C ASP A 3 -0.06 -2.54 -9.54
N GLU A 4 0.83 -3.43 -9.10
CA GLU A 4 0.48 -4.81 -8.72
C GLU A 4 -0.32 -4.83 -7.41
N LEU A 5 0.05 -3.96 -6.46
CA LEU A 5 -0.68 -3.75 -5.23
C LEU A 5 -2.12 -3.26 -5.50
N LEU A 6 -2.29 -2.35 -6.46
CA LEU A 6 -3.62 -1.89 -6.89
C LEU A 6 -4.45 -3.06 -7.43
N LYS A 7 -3.86 -3.89 -8.30
CA LYS A 7 -4.51 -5.09 -8.84
C LYS A 7 -4.87 -6.10 -7.74
N ILE A 8 -4.04 -6.27 -6.71
CA ILE A 8 -4.34 -7.15 -5.57
C ILE A 8 -5.55 -6.63 -4.78
N VAL A 9 -5.66 -5.31 -4.57
CA VAL A 9 -6.82 -4.70 -3.91
C VAL A 9 -8.09 -4.86 -4.74
N GLU A 10 -8.00 -4.65 -6.05
CA GLU A 10 -9.12 -4.85 -6.99
C GLU A 10 -9.55 -6.33 -7.05
N CYS A 11 -8.58 -7.25 -7.02
CA CYS A 11 -8.82 -8.69 -6.95
C CYS A 11 -9.38 -9.14 -5.59
N LYS A 12 -9.19 -8.39 -4.51
CA LYS A 12 -9.70 -8.74 -3.17
C LYS A 12 -11.24 -8.82 -3.13
N ASN A 13 -11.92 -8.15 -4.06
CA ASN A 13 -13.38 -8.29 -4.26
C ASN A 13 -13.79 -9.61 -4.93
N ARG A 14 -12.85 -10.42 -5.42
CA ARG A 14 -13.07 -11.72 -6.05
C ARG A 14 -12.32 -12.82 -5.27
N LYS A 15 -13.02 -13.43 -4.31
CA LYS A 15 -12.80 -14.78 -3.75
C LYS A 15 -11.39 -15.37 -4.02
N ASN A 16 -10.41 -15.04 -3.17
CA ASN A 16 -9.26 -15.86 -2.74
C ASN A 16 -8.21 -14.94 -2.10
N GLN A 17 -7.97 -15.12 -0.80
CA GLN A 17 -7.17 -14.21 0.03
C GLN A 17 -5.67 -14.47 -0.15
N ASN A 18 -5.02 -13.67 -1.02
CA ASN A 18 -3.56 -13.52 -0.98
C ASN A 18 -3.22 -12.52 0.12
N PHE A 19 -2.66 -13.00 1.23
CA PHE A 19 -2.21 -12.14 2.32
C PHE A 19 -0.91 -11.43 1.92
N PRO A 20 -0.83 -10.10 2.08
CA PRO A 20 0.40 -9.38 1.83
C PRO A 20 1.41 -9.71 2.94
N THR A 21 2.56 -10.26 2.55
CA THR A 21 3.72 -10.44 3.43
C THR A 21 4.53 -9.14 3.45
N PHE A 22 4.66 -8.51 4.61
CA PHE A 22 5.51 -7.33 4.79
C PHE A 22 6.90 -7.80 5.25
N ASN A 23 7.88 -7.81 4.34
CA ASN A 23 9.25 -8.18 4.69
C ASN A 23 9.98 -6.95 5.26
N ASP A 24 10.42 -7.00 6.51
CA ASP A 24 11.23 -5.99 7.22
C ASP A 24 10.64 -4.57 7.31
N VAL A 25 9.31 -4.43 7.20
CA VAL A 25 8.63 -3.14 7.39
C VAL A 25 7.50 -3.30 8.41
N GLU A 26 7.53 -2.50 9.47
CA GLU A 26 6.45 -2.46 10.44
C GLU A 26 5.12 -2.14 9.75
N PRO A 27 4.06 -2.95 9.95
CA PRO A 27 2.73 -2.69 9.37
C PRO A 27 2.18 -1.30 9.69
N THR A 28 2.57 -0.73 10.84
CA THR A 28 2.22 0.63 11.26
C THR A 28 2.82 1.71 10.34
N ILE A 29 4.07 1.54 9.89
CA ILE A 29 4.74 2.46 8.97
C ILE A 29 4.05 2.42 7.60
N VAL A 30 3.70 1.21 7.12
CA VAL A 30 2.96 1.03 5.86
C VAL A 30 1.55 1.62 5.95
N ARG A 31 0.84 1.36 7.05
CA ARG A 31 -0.53 1.83 7.27
C ARG A 31 -0.64 3.34 7.33
N LYS A 32 0.28 3.98 8.08
CA LYS A 32 0.30 5.43 8.25
C LYS A 32 1.04 6.15 7.12
N GLN A 33 1.76 5.40 6.27
CA GLN A 33 2.59 5.95 5.19
C GLN A 33 3.56 7.02 5.72
N THR A 34 4.11 6.77 6.91
CA THR A 34 5.03 7.70 7.59
C THR A 34 6.47 7.43 7.17
N THR A 35 7.37 8.37 7.48
CA THR A 35 8.82 8.24 7.22
C THR A 35 9.12 7.96 5.75
N THR A 36 9.78 6.84 5.44
CA THR A 36 10.24 6.47 4.10
C THR A 36 9.11 6.35 3.07
N PHE A 37 7.93 5.88 3.48
CA PHE A 37 6.75 5.83 2.59
C PHE A 37 6.23 7.22 2.27
N GLY A 38 6.25 8.14 3.24
CA GLY A 38 5.81 9.53 3.04
C GLY A 38 6.70 10.26 2.04
N GLU A 39 8.02 10.13 2.18
CA GLU A 39 9.00 10.72 1.26
C GLU A 39 8.90 10.13 -0.15
N ALA A 40 8.72 8.81 -0.26
CA ALA A 40 8.55 8.15 -1.55
C ALA A 40 7.26 8.62 -2.25
N PHE A 41 6.15 8.75 -1.52
CA PHE A 41 4.92 9.28 -2.10
C PHE A 41 5.05 10.76 -2.49
N ALA A 42 5.74 11.59 -1.71
CA ALA A 42 5.96 12.99 -2.07
C ALA A 42 6.72 13.12 -3.41
N LYS A 43 7.75 12.30 -3.62
CA LYS A 43 8.47 12.22 -4.91
C LYS A 43 7.58 11.75 -6.05
N HIS A 44 6.69 10.79 -5.79
CA HIS A 44 5.72 10.33 -6.79
C HIS A 44 4.64 11.37 -7.09
N GLU A 45 4.19 12.16 -6.12
CA GLU A 45 3.25 13.26 -6.33
C GLU A 45 3.84 14.35 -7.24
N GLU A 46 5.13 14.64 -7.09
CA GLU A 46 5.86 15.55 -7.98
C GLU A 46 6.01 14.98 -9.40
N PHE A 47 6.43 13.71 -9.50
CA PHE A 47 6.63 13.05 -10.80
C PHE A 47 5.32 12.82 -11.57
N PHE A 48 4.23 12.52 -10.86
CA PHE A 48 2.90 12.30 -11.42
C PHE A 48 1.95 13.48 -11.17
N LYS A 49 2.47 14.72 -11.15
CA LYS A 49 1.66 15.93 -10.93
C LYS A 49 0.44 16.03 -11.85
N ASP A 50 0.57 15.60 -13.10
CA ASP A 50 -0.50 15.60 -14.11
C ASP A 50 -1.47 14.41 -13.96
N ASN A 51 -1.16 13.46 -13.07
CA ASN A 51 -1.97 12.29 -12.75
C ASN A 51 -1.97 11.99 -11.24
N ILE A 52 -2.26 13.03 -10.45
CA ILE A 52 -2.26 12.92 -8.98
C ILE A 52 -3.25 11.85 -8.48
N LYS A 53 -4.33 11.62 -9.23
CA LYS A 53 -5.34 10.59 -8.94
C LYS A 53 -4.72 9.18 -8.89
N LYS A 54 -3.74 8.89 -9.75
CA LYS A 54 -2.99 7.62 -9.72
C LYS A 54 -2.24 7.43 -8.40
N VAL A 55 -1.60 8.49 -7.91
CA VAL A 55 -0.87 8.45 -6.63
C VAL A 55 -1.81 8.29 -5.44
N GLN A 56 -2.96 8.96 -5.46
CA GLN A 56 -4.00 8.80 -4.45
C GLN A 56 -4.56 7.38 -4.40
N ASN A 57 -4.79 6.76 -5.57
CA ASN A 57 -5.23 5.37 -5.66
C ASN A 57 -4.20 4.40 -5.04
N TRP A 58 -2.91 4.63 -5.27
CA TRP A 58 -1.85 3.84 -4.63
C TRP A 58 -1.83 4.00 -3.12
N ARG A 59 -1.97 5.23 -2.60
CA ARG A 59 -2.07 5.49 -1.15
C ARG A 59 -3.27 4.74 -0.54
N GLN A 60 -4.42 4.77 -1.21
CA GLN A 60 -5.61 4.08 -0.74
C GLN A 60 -5.44 2.57 -0.77
N ALA A 61 -4.89 2.01 -1.86
CA ALA A 61 -4.62 0.58 -1.97
C ALA A 61 -3.67 0.08 -0.89
N LEU A 62 -2.59 0.84 -0.61
CA LEU A 62 -1.64 0.50 0.45
C LEU A 62 -2.28 0.55 1.84
N LYS A 63 -3.14 1.54 2.10
CA LYS A 63 -3.90 1.62 3.36
C LYS A 63 -4.87 0.45 3.50
N VAL A 64 -5.58 0.09 2.44
CA VAL A 64 -6.48 -1.08 2.44
C VAL A 64 -5.68 -2.34 2.75
N VAL A 65 -4.56 -2.56 2.05
CA VAL A 65 -3.63 -3.70 2.20
C VAL A 65 -3.05 -3.81 3.61
N ALA A 66 -2.54 -2.71 4.17
CA ALA A 66 -2.00 -2.67 5.53
C ALA A 66 -3.07 -2.80 6.63
N ASN A 67 -4.36 -2.73 6.27
CA ASN A 67 -5.48 -3.02 7.14
C ASN A 67 -6.03 -4.45 6.95
N ILE A 68 -5.58 -5.20 5.93
CA ILE A 68 -5.96 -6.61 5.71
C ILE A 68 -5.17 -7.53 6.64
N SER A 69 -3.97 -7.13 7.04
CA SER A 69 -3.11 -7.89 7.94
C SER A 69 -3.63 -7.80 9.38
N GLY A 70 -4.52 -8.73 9.71
CA GLY A 70 -5.01 -9.00 11.05
C GLY A 70 -4.18 -10.00 11.86
N TRP A 71 -2.94 -10.30 11.47
CA TRP A 71 -2.06 -11.17 12.26
C TRP A 71 -0.70 -10.48 12.36
N GLU A 72 -0.45 -9.84 13.52
CA GLU A 72 0.91 -9.62 13.99
C GLU A 72 1.60 -11.00 13.98
N LEU A 73 2.51 -11.24 13.05
CA LEU A 73 3.57 -12.22 13.30
C LEU A 73 4.48 -11.57 14.35
N ARG A 74 4.03 -11.61 15.62
CA ARG A 74 4.98 -11.67 16.72
C ARG A 74 5.75 -12.97 16.50
N GLY A 75 7.07 -12.82 16.35
CA GLY A 75 8.01 -13.94 16.16
C GLY A 75 7.91 -14.97 17.27
#